data_AF-A0A845F468-F1
#
_entry.id   AF-A0A845F468-F1
#
_cell.length_a   1.000
_cell.length_b   1.000
_cell.length_c   1.000
_cell.angle_alpha   90.00
_cell.angle_beta   90.00
_cell.angle_gamma   90.00
#
_symmetry.space_group_name_H-M   'P 1'
#
loop_
_entity.id
_entity.type
_entity.pdbx_description
1 polymer ?
#
loop_
_entity_poly.entity_id
_entity_poly.type
_entity_poly.pdbx_seq_one_letter_code
_entity_poly.pdbx_strand_id
1 'polypeptide(L)'
;MIVTTIVADPSFLGALLGAIITGLIAIRVMWLQTNYDKKKKLKEDNRNFLKVLTLIESKGRSFYSLGKNIVDLNYDENHITLGSLESMEKIRQAISMVDHNHVPQEYYEDFINFQSFLETLLKNIKAGINKEHGSEGNSEMLETFNNDINSFVETKQKLQKKI
;
A
#
# COMPACT_ATOMS: atom_id res chain seq x y z
N MET A 1 -10.54 63.81 24.28
CA MET A 1 -11.07 64.27 22.97
C MET A 1 -10.22 63.70 21.82
N ILE A 2 -9.93 62.39 21.83
CA ILE A 2 -9.01 61.72 20.85
C ILE A 2 -9.64 60.42 20.33
N VAL A 3 -10.45 59.74 21.15
CA VAL A 3 -11.15 58.49 20.77
C VAL A 3 -12.26 58.73 19.76
N THR A 4 -12.92 59.90 19.78
CA THR A 4 -14.01 60.24 18.85
C THR A 4 -13.53 60.64 17.45
N THR A 5 -12.27 61.02 17.28
CA THR A 5 -11.71 61.50 16.00
C THR A 5 -11.16 60.37 15.13
N ILE A 6 -10.63 59.29 15.71
CA ILE A 6 -10.04 58.18 14.95
C ILE A 6 -11.13 57.29 14.30
N VAL A 7 -12.26 57.11 14.98
CA VAL A 7 -13.40 56.31 14.47
C VAL A 7 -14.26 57.07 13.45
N ALA A 8 -14.15 58.40 13.39
CA ALA A 8 -14.91 59.24 12.47
C ALA A 8 -14.16 59.57 11.16
N ASP A 9 -12.89 59.18 11.01
CA ASP A 9 -12.11 59.36 9.79
C ASP A 9 -12.59 58.35 8.71
N PRO A 10 -13.18 58.80 7.60
CA PRO A 10 -13.66 57.93 6.52
C PRO A 10 -12.55 57.04 5.94
N SER A 11 -11.30 57.52 5.99
CA SER A 11 -10.13 56.81 5.49
C SER A 11 -9.78 55.62 6.38
N PHE A 12 -9.86 55.79 7.71
CA PHE A 12 -9.66 54.71 8.68
C PHE A 12 -10.75 53.65 8.57
N LEU A 13 -12.02 54.08 8.45
CA LEU A 13 -13.15 53.16 8.34
C LEU A 13 -13.14 52.39 7.01
N GLY A 14 -12.76 53.05 5.92
CA GLY A 14 -12.56 52.42 4.61
C GLY A 14 -11.42 51.39 4.62
N ALA A 15 -10.30 51.72 5.25
CA ALA A 15 -9.18 50.78 5.42
C ALA A 15 -9.56 49.57 6.30
N LEU A 16 -10.30 49.80 7.39
CA LEU A 16 -10.79 48.74 8.27
C LEU A 16 -11.75 47.78 7.55
N LEU A 17 -12.72 48.32 6.81
CA LEU A 17 -13.64 47.51 6.00
C LEU A 17 -12.89 46.75 4.89
N GLY A 18 -11.95 47.40 4.22
CA GLY A 18 -11.09 46.77 3.23
C GLY A 18 -10.27 45.61 3.82
N ALA A 19 -9.71 45.79 5.01
CA ALA A 19 -8.95 44.76 5.72
C ALA A 19 -9.83 43.58 6.16
N ILE A 20 -11.05 43.84 6.64
CA ILE A 20 -12.02 42.79 7.01
C ILE A 20 -12.42 41.97 5.78
N ILE A 21 -12.77 42.63 4.67
CA ILE A 21 -13.14 41.95 3.41
C ILE A 21 -11.97 41.12 2.91
N THR A 22 -10.76 41.70 2.89
CA THR A 22 -9.55 41.00 2.45
C THR A 22 -9.22 39.80 3.34
N GLY A 23 -9.33 39.94 4.66
CA GLY A 23 -9.12 38.85 5.61
C GLY A 23 -10.12 37.70 5.43
N LEU A 24 -11.40 38.00 5.22
CA LEU A 24 -12.43 36.99 4.93
C LEU A 24 -12.18 36.26 3.62
N ILE A 25 -11.77 36.97 2.57
CA ILE A 25 -11.39 36.36 1.28
C ILE A 25 -10.18 35.44 1.47
N ALA A 26 -9.16 35.88 2.21
CA ALA A 26 -7.96 35.08 2.48
C ALA A 26 -8.30 33.78 3.23
N ILE A 27 -9.12 33.85 4.28
CA ILE A 27 -9.60 32.66 5.02
C ILE A 27 -10.34 31.71 4.08
N ARG A 28 -11.23 32.22 3.22
CA ARG A 28 -11.98 31.39 2.28
C ARG A 28 -11.08 30.69 1.27
N VAL A 29 -10.11 31.40 0.71
CA VAL A 29 -9.13 30.83 -0.24
C VAL A 29 -8.27 29.78 0.43
N MET A 30 -7.74 30.04 1.63
CA MET A 30 -6.97 29.06 2.40
C MET A 30 -7.77 27.79 2.69
N TRP A 31 -9.05 27.92 3.03
CA TRP A 31 -9.90 26.76 3.28
C TRP A 31 -10.14 25.92 2.03
N LEU A 32 -10.39 26.58 0.89
CA LEU A 32 -10.51 25.90 -0.41
C LEU A 32 -9.21 25.19 -0.79
N GLN A 33 -8.07 25.85 -0.62
CA GLN A 33 -6.75 25.27 -0.90
C GLN A 33 -6.47 24.06 0.00
N THR A 34 -6.73 24.17 1.30
CA THR A 34 -6.56 23.06 2.25
C THR A 34 -7.41 21.85 1.86
N ASN A 35 -8.65 22.08 1.45
CA ASN A 35 -9.54 21.00 1.03
C ASN A 35 -9.10 20.37 -0.30
N TYR A 36 -8.58 21.17 -1.23
CA TYR A 36 -8.01 20.68 -2.48
C TYR A 36 -6.75 19.84 -2.22
N ASP A 37 -5.83 20.33 -1.40
CA ASP A 37 -4.58 19.63 -1.07
C ASP A 37 -4.85 18.31 -0.34
N LYS A 38 -5.82 18.29 0.58
CA LYS A 38 -6.28 17.05 1.22
C LYS A 38 -6.81 16.03 0.21
N LYS A 39 -7.66 16.46 -0.73
CA LYS A 39 -8.19 15.57 -1.79
C LYS A 39 -7.10 15.08 -2.73
N LYS A 40 -6.16 15.95 -3.09
CA LYS A 40 -5.03 15.61 -3.95
C LYS A 40 -4.13 14.58 -3.27
N LYS A 41 -3.78 14.80 -2.00
CA LYS A 41 -2.99 13.87 -1.19
C LYS A 41 -3.68 12.51 -1.07
N LEU A 42 -4.97 12.48 -0.72
CA LEU A 42 -5.74 11.22 -0.66
C LEU A 42 -5.73 10.45 -1.98
N LYS A 43 -5.85 11.16 -3.11
CA LYS A 43 -5.79 10.54 -4.45
C LYS A 43 -4.39 9.97 -4.75
N GLU A 44 -3.35 10.65 -4.32
CA GLU A 44 -1.96 10.20 -4.46
C GLU A 44 -1.66 8.99 -3.59
N ASP A 45 -2.08 9.01 -2.32
CA ASP A 45 -1.95 7.90 -1.37
C ASP A 45 -2.67 6.66 -1.91
N ASN A 46 -3.91 6.81 -2.38
CA ASN A 46 -4.67 5.71 -3.00
C ASN A 46 -4.00 5.16 -4.26
N ARG A 47 -3.39 6.02 -5.09
CA ARG A 47 -2.63 5.58 -6.26
C ARG A 47 -1.38 4.81 -5.87
N ASN A 48 -0.67 5.24 -4.84
CA ASN A 48 0.51 4.55 -4.36
C ASN A 48 0.14 3.20 -3.74
N PHE A 49 -0.94 3.14 -2.96
CA PHE A 49 -1.43 1.87 -2.45
C PHE A 49 -1.88 0.91 -3.57
N LEU A 50 -2.53 1.41 -4.64
CA LEU A 50 -2.84 0.58 -5.81
C LEU A 50 -1.60 -0.03 -6.48
N LYS A 51 -0.46 0.67 -6.47
CA LYS A 51 0.80 0.11 -6.98
C LYS A 51 1.27 -1.04 -6.10
N VAL A 52 1.17 -0.89 -4.78
CA VAL A 52 1.49 -1.96 -3.81
C VAL A 52 0.61 -3.19 -4.07
N LEU A 53 -0.71 -3.01 -4.15
CA LEU A 53 -1.65 -4.11 -4.41
C LEU A 53 -1.40 -4.79 -5.76
N THR A 54 -1.01 -4.02 -6.78
CA THR A 54 -0.67 -4.58 -8.10
C THR A 54 0.64 -5.38 -8.06
N LEU A 55 1.60 -4.94 -7.27
CA LEU A 55 2.84 -5.68 -7.04
C LEU A 55 2.53 -7.00 -6.31
N ILE A 56 1.72 -6.96 -5.25
CA ILE A 56 1.29 -8.17 -4.52
C ILE A 56 0.56 -9.14 -5.45
N GLU A 57 -0.40 -8.66 -6.24
CA GLU A 57 -1.12 -9.50 -7.19
C GLU A 57 -0.17 -10.16 -8.20
N SER A 58 0.65 -9.37 -8.91
CA SER A 58 1.51 -9.90 -9.98
C SER A 58 2.62 -10.80 -9.44
N LYS A 59 3.35 -10.34 -8.42
CA LYS A 59 4.48 -11.07 -7.84
C LYS A 59 4.00 -12.23 -6.97
N GLY A 60 2.97 -12.03 -6.16
CA GLY A 60 2.34 -13.09 -5.37
C GLY A 60 1.83 -14.24 -6.24
N ARG A 61 1.08 -13.96 -7.33
CA ARG A 61 0.64 -15.03 -8.24
C ARG A 61 1.80 -15.78 -8.89
N SER A 62 2.87 -15.06 -9.26
CA SER A 62 4.08 -15.70 -9.78
C SER A 62 4.74 -16.60 -8.74
N PHE A 63 4.84 -16.14 -7.48
CA PHE A 63 5.39 -16.94 -6.38
C PHE A 63 4.55 -18.19 -6.13
N TYR A 64 3.23 -18.06 -6.07
CA TYR A 64 2.30 -19.17 -5.91
C TYR A 64 2.48 -20.21 -7.02
N SER A 65 2.53 -19.77 -8.28
CA SER A 65 2.69 -20.68 -9.42
C SER A 65 4.02 -21.44 -9.36
N LEU A 66 5.12 -20.76 -9.01
CA LEU A 66 6.43 -21.40 -8.89
C LEU A 66 6.45 -22.39 -7.73
N GLY A 67 5.95 -21.97 -6.56
CA GLY A 67 5.87 -22.83 -5.37
C GLY A 67 5.01 -24.06 -5.62
N LYS A 68 3.84 -23.89 -6.24
CA LYS A 68 2.96 -25.00 -6.63
C LYS A 68 3.66 -25.98 -7.56
N ASN A 69 4.35 -25.49 -8.59
CA ASN A 69 5.10 -26.37 -9.49
C ASN A 69 6.17 -27.18 -8.74
N ILE A 70 6.89 -26.58 -7.80
CA ILE A 70 7.90 -27.29 -6.99
C ILE A 70 7.25 -28.39 -6.13
N VAL A 71 6.14 -28.07 -5.48
CA VAL A 71 5.41 -29.00 -4.61
C VAL A 71 4.77 -30.14 -5.42
N ASP A 72 4.16 -29.83 -6.57
CA ASP A 72 3.52 -30.81 -7.46
C ASP A 72 4.55 -31.76 -8.10
N LEU A 73 5.79 -31.29 -8.31
CA LEU A 73 6.92 -32.11 -8.74
C LEU A 73 7.59 -32.88 -7.60
N ASN A 74 6.98 -32.86 -6.40
CA ASN A 74 7.46 -33.54 -5.21
C ASN A 74 8.93 -33.20 -4.88
N TYR A 75 9.30 -31.94 -5.08
CA TYR A 75 10.63 -31.41 -4.77
C TYR A 75 11.79 -32.09 -5.50
N ASP A 76 11.56 -32.63 -6.70
CA ASP A 76 12.65 -33.17 -7.53
C ASP A 76 13.70 -32.08 -7.82
N GLU A 77 14.92 -32.31 -7.38
CA GLU A 77 16.01 -31.34 -7.42
C GLU A 77 16.66 -31.32 -8.82
N ASN A 78 15.95 -30.67 -9.74
CA ASN A 78 16.40 -30.45 -11.11
C ASN A 78 16.59 -28.95 -11.40
N HIS A 79 17.14 -28.62 -12.57
CA HIS A 79 17.40 -27.23 -12.96
C HIS A 79 16.14 -26.34 -12.96
N ILE A 80 14.96 -26.92 -13.21
CA ILE A 80 13.69 -26.19 -13.21
C ILE A 80 13.32 -25.77 -11.78
N THR A 81 13.46 -26.68 -10.82
CA THR A 81 13.21 -26.43 -9.39
C THR A 81 14.17 -25.38 -8.81
N LEU A 82 15.47 -25.49 -9.10
CA LEU A 82 16.48 -24.52 -8.62
C LEU A 82 16.26 -23.12 -9.22
N GLY A 83 15.99 -23.01 -10.52
CA GLY A 83 15.67 -21.73 -11.16
C GLY A 83 14.36 -21.12 -10.66
N SER A 84 13.38 -21.96 -10.34
CA SER A 84 12.12 -21.53 -9.72
C SER A 84 12.35 -20.98 -8.32
N LEU A 85 13.17 -21.64 -7.50
CA LEU A 85 13.52 -21.19 -6.16
C LEU A 85 14.23 -19.83 -6.20
N GLU A 86 15.22 -19.65 -7.07
CA GLU A 86 15.92 -18.38 -7.24
C GLU A 86 14.95 -17.24 -7.62
N SER A 87 13.97 -17.56 -8.47
CA SER A 87 12.94 -16.62 -8.89
C SER A 87 11.99 -16.26 -7.75
N MET A 88 11.60 -17.24 -6.92
CA MET A 88 10.81 -17.02 -5.71
C MET A 88 11.55 -16.13 -4.70
N GLU A 89 12.86 -16.29 -4.57
CA GLU A 89 13.72 -15.44 -3.73
C GLU A 89 13.70 -13.97 -4.18
N LYS A 90 13.84 -13.75 -5.49
CA LYS A 90 13.78 -12.42 -6.11
C LYS A 90 12.40 -11.78 -5.91
N ILE A 91 11.34 -12.57 -6.00
CA ILE A 91 9.97 -12.11 -5.71
C ILE A 91 9.82 -11.70 -4.25
N ARG A 92 10.28 -12.53 -3.30
CA ARG A 92 10.24 -12.22 -1.87
C ARG A 92 10.98 -10.93 -1.56
N GLN A 93 12.17 -10.75 -2.13
CA GLN A 93 12.93 -9.50 -2.01
C GLN A 93 12.15 -8.30 -2.55
N ALA A 94 11.56 -8.41 -3.75
CA ALA A 94 10.78 -7.32 -4.35
C ALA A 94 9.56 -6.91 -3.49
N ILE A 95 8.85 -7.87 -2.90
CA ILE A 95 7.72 -7.61 -2.00
C ILE A 95 8.21 -6.99 -0.68
N SER A 96 9.37 -7.40 -0.16
CA SER A 96 9.95 -6.84 1.08
C SER A 96 10.46 -5.41 0.93
N MET A 97 10.76 -4.96 -0.28
CA MET A 97 11.23 -3.59 -0.57
C MET A 97 10.10 -2.60 -0.83
N VAL A 98 8.85 -3.04 -0.77
CA VAL A 98 7.71 -2.13 -0.85
C VAL A 98 7.81 -1.12 0.29
N ASP A 99 7.59 0.16 -0.02
CA ASP A 99 7.54 1.20 1.00
C ASP A 99 6.21 1.12 1.76
N HIS A 100 6.29 0.73 3.04
CA HIS A 100 5.13 0.51 3.88
C HIS A 100 4.37 1.81 4.18
N ASN A 101 4.98 2.98 3.97
CA ASN A 101 4.31 4.27 4.14
C ASN A 101 3.15 4.45 3.15
N HIS A 102 3.13 3.67 2.06
CA HIS A 102 2.03 3.67 1.08
C HIS A 102 0.91 2.69 1.42
N VAL A 103 1.02 1.93 2.51
CA VAL A 103 -0.03 1.01 2.97
C VAL A 103 -0.89 1.73 4.01
N PRO A 104 -2.19 1.92 3.76
CA PRO A 104 -3.10 2.50 4.74
C PRO A 104 -3.12 1.68 6.02
N GLN A 105 -3.28 2.36 7.17
CA GLN A 105 -3.30 1.73 8.49
C GLN A 105 -4.29 0.55 8.58
N GLU A 106 -5.43 0.66 7.89
CA GLU A 106 -6.48 -0.38 7.87
C GLU A 106 -6.04 -1.71 7.21
N TYR A 107 -5.00 -1.72 6.38
CA TYR A 107 -4.46 -2.93 5.73
C TYR A 107 -3.03 -3.28 6.17
N TYR A 108 -2.47 -2.50 7.10
CA TYR A 108 -1.06 -2.62 7.47
C TYR A 108 -0.76 -3.99 8.10
N GLU A 109 -1.63 -4.45 8.99
CA GLU A 109 -1.48 -5.76 9.64
C GLU A 109 -1.52 -6.91 8.61
N ASP A 110 -2.52 -6.92 7.74
CA ASP A 110 -2.64 -7.91 6.66
C ASP A 110 -1.40 -7.92 5.77
N PHE A 111 -0.87 -6.75 5.45
CA PHE A 111 0.34 -6.62 4.62
C PHE A 111 1.59 -7.20 5.30
N ILE A 112 1.79 -6.93 6.58
CA ILE A 112 2.91 -7.49 7.35
C ILE A 112 2.76 -9.01 7.50
N ASN A 113 1.55 -9.48 7.78
CA ASN A 113 1.26 -10.91 7.86
C ASN A 113 1.55 -11.60 6.53
N PHE A 114 1.15 -10.99 5.41
CA PHE A 114 1.45 -11.49 4.07
C PHE A 114 2.96 -11.59 3.80
N GLN A 115 3.75 -10.56 4.16
CA GLN A 115 5.21 -10.60 4.00
C GLN A 115 5.85 -11.72 4.86
N SER A 116 5.39 -11.87 6.10
CA SER A 116 5.88 -12.92 7.01
C SER A 116 5.51 -14.32 6.52
N PHE A 117 4.29 -14.48 6.02
CA PHE A 117 3.80 -15.74 5.49
C PHE A 117 4.53 -16.15 4.21
N LEU A 118 4.78 -15.20 3.31
CA LEU A 118 5.63 -15.39 2.12
C LEU A 118 7.03 -15.91 2.49
N GLU A 119 7.66 -15.33 3.51
CA GLU A 119 8.98 -15.76 3.97
C GLU A 119 8.94 -17.17 4.57
N THR A 120 7.91 -17.47 5.37
CA THR A 120 7.72 -18.78 5.99
C THR A 120 7.50 -19.86 4.93
N LEU A 121 6.62 -19.60 3.97
CA LEU A 121 6.35 -20.53 2.87
C LEU A 121 7.59 -20.81 2.04
N LEU A 122 8.40 -19.78 1.75
CA LEU A 122 9.66 -19.96 1.03
C LEU A 122 10.64 -20.85 1.81
N LYS A 123 10.75 -20.67 3.13
CA LYS A 123 11.59 -21.51 3.99
C LYS A 123 11.12 -22.97 3.97
N ASN A 124 9.82 -23.23 4.07
CA ASN A 124 9.30 -24.59 4.07
C ASN A 124 9.45 -25.28 2.70
N ILE A 125 9.34 -24.53 1.60
CA ILE A 125 9.60 -25.06 0.25
C ILE A 125 11.08 -25.44 0.10
N LYS A 126 12.00 -24.62 0.62
CA LYS A 126 13.44 -24.94 0.65
C LYS A 126 13.74 -26.19 1.48
N ALA A 127 13.13 -26.31 2.65
CA ALA A 127 13.27 -27.50 3.49
C ALA A 127 12.82 -28.76 2.72
N GLY A 128 11.73 -28.67 1.93
CA GLY A 128 11.27 -29.75 1.06
C GLY A 128 12.28 -30.18 0.01
N ILE A 129 12.91 -29.22 -0.68
CA ILE A 129 13.98 -29.49 -1.67
C ILE A 129 15.17 -30.19 -1.00
N ASN A 130 15.59 -29.69 0.17
CA ASN A 130 16.70 -30.27 0.93
C ASN A 130 16.37 -31.60 1.61
N LYS A 131 15.11 -32.09 1.50
CA LYS A 131 14.60 -33.27 2.21
C LYS A 131 14.72 -33.16 3.74
N GLU A 132 14.64 -31.94 4.25
CA GLU A 132 14.61 -31.64 5.67
C GLU A 132 13.18 -31.76 6.23
N HIS A 133 13.05 -31.95 7.55
CA HIS A 133 11.74 -31.91 8.21
C HIS A 133 11.14 -30.50 8.11
N GLY A 134 9.82 -30.42 7.86
CA GLY A 134 9.09 -29.13 7.77
C GLY A 134 8.49 -28.80 6.40
N SER A 135 8.51 -29.73 5.44
CA SER A 135 7.84 -29.60 4.13
C SER A 135 6.39 -30.06 4.10
N GLU A 136 5.93 -30.67 5.20
CA GLU A 136 4.54 -31.12 5.38
C GLU A 136 3.60 -29.91 5.38
N GLY A 137 2.48 -30.00 4.67
CA GLY A 137 1.48 -28.93 4.61
C GLY A 137 1.77 -27.80 3.62
N ASN A 138 2.86 -27.85 2.83
CA ASN A 138 3.16 -26.83 1.83
C ASN A 138 2.03 -26.59 0.82
N SER A 139 1.26 -27.63 0.46
CA SER A 139 0.08 -27.47 -0.40
C SER A 139 -1.01 -26.62 0.27
N GLU A 140 -1.32 -26.87 1.54
CA GLU A 140 -2.31 -26.10 2.31
C GLU A 140 -1.84 -24.66 2.54
N MET A 141 -0.54 -24.47 2.81
CA MET A 141 0.05 -23.14 2.93
C MET A 141 -0.02 -22.36 1.61
N LEU A 142 0.21 -23.03 0.47
CA LEU A 142 0.07 -22.42 -0.86
C LEU A 142 -1.38 -22.01 -1.15
N GLU A 143 -2.37 -22.81 -0.76
CA GLU A 143 -3.78 -22.45 -0.88
C GLU A 143 -4.13 -21.24 -0.02
N THR A 144 -3.67 -21.24 1.24
CA THR A 144 -3.80 -20.08 2.15
C THR A 144 -3.17 -18.83 1.54
N PHE A 145 -1.96 -18.96 0.98
CA PHE A 145 -1.26 -17.84 0.32
C PHE A 145 -2.04 -17.29 -0.87
N ASN A 146 -2.65 -18.17 -1.67
CA ASN A 146 -3.49 -17.76 -2.79
C ASN A 146 -4.75 -17.04 -2.32
N ASN A 147 -5.33 -17.45 -1.19
CA ASN A 147 -6.47 -16.74 -0.58
C ASN A 147 -6.08 -15.33 -0.12
N ASP A 148 -4.92 -15.16 0.50
CA ASP A 148 -4.40 -13.84 0.88
C ASP A 148 -4.23 -12.93 -0.36
N ILE A 149 -3.63 -13.45 -1.44
CA ILE A 149 -3.51 -12.72 -2.70
C ILE A 149 -4.89 -12.28 -3.21
N ASN A 150 -5.87 -13.17 -3.18
CA ASN A 150 -7.23 -12.84 -3.64
C ASN A 150 -7.88 -11.76 -2.78
N SER A 151 -7.66 -11.76 -1.46
CA SER A 151 -8.11 -10.68 -0.56
C SER A 151 -7.53 -9.31 -0.95
N PHE A 152 -6.23 -9.25 -1.28
CA PHE A 152 -5.62 -8.01 -1.79
C PHE A 152 -6.16 -7.60 -3.16
N VAL A 153 -6.47 -8.56 -4.04
CA VAL A 153 -7.09 -8.29 -5.35
C VAL A 153 -8.50 -7.71 -5.18
N GLU A 154 -9.31 -8.23 -4.26
CA GLU A 154 -10.62 -7.66 -3.95
C GLU A 154 -10.49 -6.23 -3.43
N THR A 155 -9.53 -5.99 -2.53
CA THR A 155 -9.23 -4.66 -2.01
C THR A 155 -8.84 -3.69 -3.13
N LYS A 156 -8.00 -4.13 -4.07
CA LYS A 156 -7.63 -3.37 -5.26
C LYS A 156 -8.85 -2.98 -6.09
N GLN A 157 -9.75 -3.93 -6.36
CA GLN A 157 -10.97 -3.68 -7.14
C GLN A 157 -11.91 -2.70 -6.43
N LYS A 158 -12.06 -2.81 -5.09
CA LYS A 158 -12.84 -1.86 -4.29
C LYS A 158 -12.25 -0.45 -4.36
N LEU A 159 -10.92 -0.33 -4.30
CA LEU A 159 -10.23 0.96 -4.34
C LEU A 159 -10.30 1.59 -5.74
N GLN A 160 -10.15 0.81 -6.81
CA GLN A 160 -10.28 1.29 -8.19
C GLN A 160 -11.66 1.89 -8.48
N LYS A 161 -12.74 1.40 -7.86
CA LYS A 161 -14.08 1.97 -7.98
C LYS A 161 -14.25 3.33 -7.29
N LYS A 162 -13.34 3.68 -6.38
CA LYS A 162 -13.39 4.93 -5.57
C LYS A 162 -12.54 6.07 -6.14
N ILE A 163 -11.71 5.81 -7.16
CA ILE A 163 -10.79 6.77 -7.80
C ILE A 163 -11.37 7.25 -9.12
#